data_AF-A0A534A3L1-F1
#
_entry.id   AF-A0A534A3L1-F1
#
_cell.length_a   1.000
_cell.length_b   1.000
_cell.length_c   1.000
_cell.angle_alpha   90.00
_cell.angle_beta   90.00
_cell.angle_gamma   90.00
#
_symmetry.space_group_name_H-M   'P 1'
#
loop_
_entity.id
_entity.type
_entity.pdbx_description
1 polymer ?
#
loop_
_entity_poly.entity_id
_entity_poly.type
_entity_poly.pdbx_seq_one_letter_code
_entity_poly.pdbx_strand_id
1 'polypeptide(L)'
;SAGQQNVVRDLPAPTTEIHFMCGTSPEVARNDTPFDTVRVSRAGNGAIKWVFLLKAAAPDPAHVCNRVHAFGRLVFKDEKGKVDGLGRVQVKLMDEDFGPIDTKMAQGFTDKDGRFDLTGEGSDQHCIGAGCARPDPYVEFILEEDHRVDVQNPVGNSARTQTPTRPNTCGDINFNDVQWSGSTKEAILYARAQRAYQKFTDLTGDVRLPQSDGLVTLMYPDGITSQYTFFDTIHWPAFTDIGNLFFILDHEFGHRIRDGADGDNDHWNWDDTRFLYGHVHDFNTRGPTEGFAFHEGWAEYFNKMIDPVGLTPDQNVPDGNWTGPLDESIEGFVANKLFSLSNACGGFPAMWETLKANPGSIHSLAEFEAAFFIRHPQCVRSAMLAGRPASGSSPAVRNIPPPSAQSKPIQSSSRGIHPDLAQRAELSRHIGIIEKRVDIAGGLTPLRIPTDLPVPSRAVIDRLNSRRAATAQAFHTQTADAYRKAMETLAMMPPASRHDGTYETALRNTRDAFATSVINARLHLLQEASSQVAAERAQTHEKQVMAYLDHLCAKYVRAEVELNRILESRVPGARIPADLLPKSFWETTTESLEIVGLPRRI
;
A
#
# COMPACT_ATOMS: atom_id res chain seq x y z
N SER A 1 8.24 -29.04 74.41
CA SER A 1 8.63 -29.27 73.00
C SER A 1 9.22 -27.98 72.45
N ALA A 2 10.53 -27.93 72.24
CA ALA A 2 11.17 -26.74 71.66
C ALA A 2 10.77 -26.65 70.18
N GLY A 3 10.00 -25.62 69.82
CA GLY A 3 9.52 -25.40 68.46
C GLY A 3 10.68 -25.17 67.50
N GLN A 4 10.65 -25.85 66.35
CA GLN A 4 11.59 -25.68 65.26
C GLN A 4 11.48 -24.24 64.73
N GLN A 5 12.47 -23.39 65.02
CA GLN A 5 12.51 -22.03 64.49
C GLN A 5 12.97 -22.07 63.03
N ASN A 6 12.11 -21.60 62.13
CA ASN A 6 12.40 -21.39 60.72
C ASN A 6 12.47 -19.88 60.49
N VAL A 7 13.61 -19.39 60.02
CA VAL A 7 13.79 -17.99 59.60
C VAL A 7 14.01 -17.98 58.09
N VAL A 8 13.20 -17.20 57.38
CA VAL A 8 13.37 -16.93 55.94
C VAL A 8 13.75 -15.46 55.81
N ARG A 9 14.79 -15.17 55.04
CA ARG A 9 15.25 -13.80 54.83
C ARG A 9 15.62 -13.58 53.37
N ASP A 10 15.07 -12.51 52.80
CA ASP A 10 15.44 -11.99 51.50
C ASP A 10 16.75 -11.18 51.63
N LEU A 11 17.61 -11.31 50.63
CA LEU A 11 18.87 -10.60 50.54
C LEU A 11 18.72 -9.39 49.62
N PRO A 12 19.45 -8.29 49.87
CA PRO A 12 19.34 -7.08 49.07
C PRO A 12 19.84 -7.23 47.62
N ALA A 13 20.66 -8.25 47.34
CA ALA A 13 21.11 -8.62 46.00
C ALA A 13 21.51 -10.11 45.97
N PRO A 14 21.52 -10.75 44.78
CA PRO A 14 22.08 -12.09 44.62
C PRO A 14 23.53 -12.14 45.09
N THR A 15 23.84 -13.06 46.00
CA THR A 15 25.18 -13.27 46.57
C THR A 15 25.53 -14.76 46.56
N THR A 16 26.82 -15.08 46.59
CA THR A 16 27.33 -16.46 46.75
C THR A 16 27.73 -16.77 48.19
N GLU A 17 27.75 -15.74 49.05
CA GLU A 17 28.22 -15.84 50.44
C GLU A 17 27.36 -15.01 51.39
N ILE A 18 27.09 -15.57 52.58
CA ILE A 18 26.52 -14.86 53.72
C ILE A 18 27.48 -14.98 54.91
N HIS A 19 27.76 -13.84 55.52
CA HIS A 19 28.41 -13.75 56.82
C HIS A 19 27.36 -13.63 57.92
N PHE A 20 27.53 -14.38 59.01
CA PHE A 20 26.64 -14.33 60.17
C PHE A 20 27.42 -14.58 61.47
N MET A 21 26.79 -14.32 62.61
CA MET A 21 27.38 -14.56 63.93
C MET A 21 26.69 -15.75 64.60
N CYS A 22 27.46 -16.73 65.07
CA CYS A 22 26.99 -17.79 65.96
C CYS A 22 27.52 -17.52 67.37
N GLY A 23 26.75 -16.77 68.17
CA GLY A 23 27.26 -16.21 69.43
C GLY A 23 28.29 -15.12 69.15
N THR A 24 29.53 -15.32 69.59
CA THR A 24 30.66 -14.39 69.33
C THR A 24 31.55 -14.82 68.16
N SER A 25 31.31 -16.01 67.58
CA SER A 25 32.12 -16.52 66.48
C SER A 25 31.56 -16.03 65.14
N PRO A 26 32.39 -15.41 64.27
CA PRO A 26 32.01 -15.10 62.91
C PRO A 26 31.98 -16.38 62.07
N GLU A 27 30.89 -16.58 61.35
CA GLU A 27 30.63 -17.75 60.52
C GLU A 27 30.30 -17.33 59.09
N VAL A 28 30.48 -18.27 58.18
CA VAL A 28 30.28 -18.08 56.74
C VAL A 28 29.51 -19.26 56.16
N ALA A 29 28.52 -18.96 55.31
CA ALA A 29 27.82 -19.94 54.51
C ALA A 29 27.97 -19.58 53.03
N ARG A 30 28.47 -20.54 52.21
CA ARG A 30 28.78 -20.34 50.79
C ARG A 30 28.01 -21.31 49.91
N ASN A 31 27.70 -20.85 48.70
CA ASN A 31 27.17 -21.67 47.61
C ASN A 31 27.84 -21.24 46.29
N ASP A 32 28.14 -22.20 45.42
CA ASP A 32 28.81 -21.94 44.14
C ASP A 32 27.88 -21.20 43.16
N THR A 33 26.56 -21.26 43.39
CA THR A 33 25.54 -20.53 42.61
C THR A 33 24.99 -19.35 43.41
N PRO A 34 24.89 -18.14 42.83
CA PRO A 34 24.27 -16.98 43.50
C PRO A 34 22.84 -17.27 43.97
N PHE A 35 22.47 -16.75 45.13
CA PHE A 35 21.14 -16.86 45.73
C PHE A 35 20.72 -15.52 46.33
N ASP A 36 19.42 -15.27 46.43
CA ASP A 36 18.85 -14.01 46.93
C ASP A 36 17.85 -14.22 48.08
N THR A 37 17.55 -15.48 48.43
CA THR A 37 16.71 -15.83 49.58
C THR A 37 17.37 -16.96 50.35
N VAL A 38 17.38 -16.86 51.69
CA VAL A 38 17.92 -17.93 52.54
C VAL A 38 16.95 -18.33 53.63
N ARG A 39 16.75 -19.64 53.74
CA ARG A 39 15.98 -20.26 54.80
C ARG A 39 16.91 -21.02 55.74
N VAL A 40 16.86 -20.62 57.01
CA VAL A 40 17.63 -21.23 58.10
C VAL A 40 16.66 -21.95 59.02
N SER A 41 16.96 -23.21 59.32
CA SER A 41 16.19 -23.99 60.28
C SER A 41 17.12 -24.64 61.29
N ARG A 42 16.72 -24.66 62.56
CA ARG A 42 17.47 -25.34 63.63
C ARG A 42 16.71 -26.57 64.12
N ALA A 43 17.34 -27.73 64.02
CA ALA A 43 16.81 -28.97 64.56
C ALA A 43 16.91 -28.99 66.10
N GLY A 44 16.11 -29.82 66.75
CA GLY A 44 16.08 -29.93 68.23
C GLY A 44 17.41 -30.38 68.86
N ASN A 45 18.31 -30.97 68.07
CA ASN A 45 19.68 -31.34 68.48
C ASN A 45 20.72 -30.23 68.23
N GLY A 46 20.29 -29.03 67.83
CA GLY A 46 21.16 -27.88 67.59
C GLY A 46 21.73 -27.77 66.17
N ALA A 47 21.56 -28.79 65.32
CA ALA A 47 22.01 -28.75 63.93
C ALA A 47 21.30 -27.66 63.14
N ILE A 48 22.05 -26.90 62.34
CA ILE A 48 21.52 -25.82 61.50
C ILE A 48 21.50 -26.31 60.06
N LYS A 49 20.32 -26.27 59.44
CA LYS A 49 20.15 -26.53 58.01
C LYS A 49 19.92 -25.21 57.28
N TRP A 50 20.80 -24.93 56.33
CA TRP A 50 20.70 -23.83 55.38
C TRP A 50 20.07 -24.33 54.09
N VAL A 51 19.11 -23.57 53.56
CA VAL A 51 18.56 -23.77 52.23
C VAL A 51 18.72 -22.43 51.50
N PHE A 52 19.61 -22.43 50.51
CA PHE A 52 19.80 -21.31 49.60
C PHE A 52 18.79 -21.43 48.47
N LEU A 53 17.98 -20.40 48.31
CA LEU A 53 16.97 -20.33 47.27
C LEU A 53 17.38 -19.18 46.35
N LEU A 54 17.47 -19.46 45.05
CA LEU A 54 17.10 -18.41 44.12
C LEU A 54 15.60 -18.20 44.32
N LYS A 55 15.18 -16.96 44.49
CA LYS A 55 13.86 -16.50 44.10
C LYS A 55 13.79 -16.96 42.66
N ALA A 56 13.01 -18.03 42.43
CA ALA A 56 12.56 -18.33 41.10
C ALA A 56 12.11 -16.98 40.56
N ALA A 57 12.67 -16.55 39.42
CA ALA A 57 12.13 -15.41 38.69
C ALA A 57 10.62 -15.52 38.85
N ALA A 58 10.01 -14.54 39.53
CA ALA A 58 8.65 -14.65 40.03
C ALA A 58 7.84 -15.35 38.94
N PRO A 59 7.14 -16.48 39.23
CA PRO A 59 6.55 -17.32 38.20
C PRO A 59 5.95 -16.39 37.17
N ASP A 60 6.50 -16.43 35.94
CA ASP A 60 6.19 -15.47 34.88
C ASP A 60 4.67 -15.32 34.93
N PRO A 61 4.14 -14.15 35.34
CA PRO A 61 2.78 -14.06 35.82
C PRO A 61 1.91 -14.70 34.76
N ALA A 62 1.16 -15.73 35.16
CA ALA A 62 0.47 -16.68 34.29
C ALA A 62 -0.63 -16.07 33.39
N HIS A 63 -0.60 -14.77 33.17
CA HIS A 63 -1.07 -14.11 31.98
C HIS A 63 0.13 -13.47 31.26
N VAL A 64 0.80 -14.25 30.42
CA VAL A 64 1.53 -13.66 29.30
C VAL A 64 0.49 -12.89 28.52
N CYS A 65 0.53 -11.57 28.67
CA CYS A 65 -0.42 -10.67 28.06
C CYS A 65 -0.17 -10.68 26.55
N ASN A 66 -1.04 -11.41 25.85
CA ASN A 66 -0.99 -11.68 24.41
C ASN A 66 -1.96 -10.80 23.62
N ARG A 67 -2.95 -10.22 24.30
CA ARG A 67 -3.93 -9.32 23.69
C ARG A 67 -3.38 -7.90 23.55
N VAL A 68 -3.44 -7.35 22.35
CA VAL A 68 -3.14 -5.95 22.05
C VAL A 68 -4.40 -5.29 21.52
N HIS A 69 -4.73 -4.13 22.06
CA HIS A 69 -5.73 -3.21 21.54
C HIS A 69 -5.02 -1.94 21.08
N ALA A 70 -4.86 -1.80 19.77
CA ALA A 70 -4.13 -0.71 19.12
C ALA A 70 -5.11 0.30 18.53
N PHE A 71 -4.95 1.57 18.91
CA PHE A 71 -5.77 2.66 18.39
C PHE A 71 -4.94 3.91 18.11
N GLY A 72 -5.44 4.76 17.21
CA GLY A 72 -4.74 5.97 16.79
C GLY A 72 -5.41 6.62 15.60
N ARG A 73 -4.68 7.49 14.90
CA ARG A 73 -5.16 8.19 13.72
C ARG A 73 -4.07 8.33 12.68
N LEU A 74 -4.32 7.90 11.45
CA LEU A 74 -3.44 8.17 10.31
C LEU A 74 -3.75 9.56 9.74
N VAL A 75 -2.72 10.38 9.59
CA VAL A 75 -2.83 11.73 9.02
C VAL A 75 -1.86 11.91 7.85
N PHE A 76 -2.21 12.79 6.92
CA PHE A 76 -1.37 13.17 5.78
C PHE A 76 -1.44 14.68 5.55
N LYS A 77 -0.50 15.22 4.76
CA LYS A 77 -0.59 16.60 4.28
C LYS A 77 -1.33 16.59 2.94
N ASP A 78 -2.41 17.34 2.84
CA ASP A 78 -3.13 17.53 1.60
C ASP A 78 -2.33 18.39 0.60
N GLU A 79 -2.91 18.62 -0.58
CA GLU A 79 -2.31 19.44 -1.64
C GLU A 79 -2.04 20.91 -1.23
N LYS A 80 -2.68 21.39 -0.15
CA LYS A 80 -2.49 22.74 0.43
C LYS A 80 -1.54 22.71 1.63
N GLY A 81 -0.97 21.56 1.96
CA GLY A 81 -0.11 21.34 3.12
C GLY A 81 -0.86 21.27 4.45
N LYS A 82 -2.20 21.26 4.44
CA LYS A 82 -3.01 21.09 5.65
C LYS A 82 -2.97 19.62 6.07
N VAL A 83 -2.80 19.39 7.36
CA VAL A 83 -2.87 18.04 7.93
C VAL A 83 -4.33 17.61 8.02
N ASP A 84 -4.66 16.46 7.43
CA ASP A 84 -5.98 15.85 7.48
C ASP A 84 -5.93 14.34 7.78
N GLY A 85 -7.05 13.76 8.16
CA GLY A 85 -7.19 12.32 8.36
C GLY A 85 -7.22 11.57 7.03
N LEU A 86 -6.48 10.46 6.92
CA LEU A 86 -6.50 9.62 5.72
C LEU A 86 -7.45 8.43 5.94
N GLY A 87 -8.67 8.54 5.43
CA GLY A 87 -9.73 7.55 5.64
C GLY A 87 -9.72 6.39 4.66
N ARG A 88 -10.38 5.28 5.05
CA ARG A 88 -10.51 4.02 4.28
C ARG A 88 -9.20 3.29 3.97
N VAL A 89 -8.08 3.69 4.59
CA VAL A 89 -6.78 3.03 4.44
C VAL A 89 -6.83 1.69 5.16
N GLN A 90 -6.38 0.61 4.51
CA GLN A 90 -6.24 -0.69 5.17
C GLN A 90 -5.20 -0.59 6.30
N VAL A 91 -5.59 -1.05 7.48
CA VAL A 91 -4.75 -1.06 8.68
C VAL A 91 -4.57 -2.49 9.14
N LYS A 92 -3.32 -2.89 9.41
CA LYS A 92 -3.02 -4.19 10.01
C LYS A 92 -2.27 -3.98 11.34
N LEU A 93 -2.73 -4.69 12.37
CA LEU A 93 -1.98 -4.84 13.60
C LEU A 93 -1.09 -6.06 13.45
N MET A 94 0.19 -5.85 13.62
CA MET A 94 1.23 -6.84 13.36
C MET A 94 2.06 -7.08 14.61
N ASP A 95 2.57 -8.30 14.76
CA ASP A 95 3.53 -8.73 15.77
C ASP A 95 4.88 -8.94 15.09
N GLU A 96 5.90 -8.15 15.46
CA GLU A 96 7.25 -8.31 14.93
C GLU A 96 7.92 -9.55 15.55
N ASP A 97 7.58 -10.71 14.98
CA ASP A 97 8.05 -11.99 15.47
C ASP A 97 9.54 -12.22 15.20
N PHE A 98 10.07 -13.19 15.94
CA PHE A 98 11.32 -13.91 15.63
C PHE A 98 11.22 -14.75 14.36
N GLY A 99 11.00 -14.17 13.18
CA GLY A 99 10.88 -14.89 11.91
C GLY A 99 11.26 -14.06 10.68
N PRO A 100 11.25 -14.67 9.50
CA PRO A 100 11.28 -13.93 8.24
C PRO A 100 9.95 -13.20 8.00
N ILE A 101 8.85 -13.68 8.60
CA ILE A 101 7.49 -13.18 8.39
C ILE A 101 6.91 -12.78 9.75
N ASP A 102 6.45 -11.54 9.84
CA ASP A 102 5.74 -10.97 10.99
C ASP A 102 4.31 -11.52 11.03
N THR A 103 3.73 -11.66 12.23
CA THR A 103 2.40 -12.25 12.38
C THR A 103 1.33 -11.16 12.36
N LYS A 104 0.34 -11.30 11.48
CA LYS A 104 -0.84 -10.42 11.48
C LYS A 104 -1.76 -10.81 12.63
N MET A 105 -1.94 -9.89 13.58
CA MET A 105 -2.82 -10.06 14.74
C MET A 105 -4.27 -9.65 14.45
N ALA A 106 -4.46 -8.56 13.71
CA ALA A 106 -5.78 -8.04 13.32
C ALA A 106 -5.68 -7.18 12.05
N GLN A 107 -6.83 -6.91 11.41
CA GLN A 107 -6.91 -5.99 10.28
C GLN A 107 -8.23 -5.22 10.28
N GLY A 108 -8.24 -4.04 9.67
CA GLY A 108 -9.42 -3.20 9.50
C GLY A 108 -9.13 -2.04 8.56
N PHE A 109 -9.88 -0.95 8.70
CA PHE A 109 -9.71 0.27 7.91
C PHE A 109 -9.77 1.50 8.80
N THR A 110 -9.13 2.59 8.36
CA THR A 110 -9.33 3.88 9.00
C THR A 110 -10.73 4.43 8.71
N ASP A 111 -11.34 5.11 9.68
CA ASP A 111 -12.58 5.85 9.49
C ASP A 111 -12.37 7.10 8.62
N LYS A 112 -13.43 7.87 8.33
CA LYS A 112 -13.35 9.11 7.53
C LYS A 112 -12.39 10.18 8.10
N ASP A 113 -12.10 10.13 9.40
CA ASP A 113 -11.19 11.06 10.08
C ASP A 113 -9.79 10.45 10.21
N GLY A 114 -9.52 9.28 9.62
CA GLY A 114 -8.25 8.57 9.69
C GLY A 114 -8.07 7.71 10.95
N ARG A 115 -9.08 7.58 11.82
CA ARG A 115 -8.95 6.83 13.08
C ARG A 115 -9.01 5.33 12.84
N PHE A 116 -8.25 4.57 13.62
CA PHE A 116 -8.32 3.11 13.64
C PHE A 116 -8.40 2.60 15.08
N ASP A 117 -9.01 1.43 15.23
CA ASP A 117 -9.21 0.72 16.48
C ASP A 117 -9.20 -0.78 16.15
N LEU A 118 -8.13 -1.47 16.54
CA LEU A 118 -7.88 -2.88 16.23
C LEU A 118 -7.58 -3.64 17.52
N THR A 119 -8.19 -4.80 17.70
CA THR A 119 -7.83 -5.74 18.77
C THR A 119 -7.41 -7.06 18.16
N GLY A 120 -6.24 -7.57 18.57
CA GLY A 120 -5.73 -8.87 18.13
C GLY A 120 -4.92 -9.56 19.23
N GLU A 121 -4.54 -10.81 18.97
CA GLU A 121 -3.68 -11.59 19.86
C GLU A 121 -2.36 -11.92 19.15
N GLY A 122 -1.25 -11.61 19.82
CA GLY A 122 0.13 -11.88 19.39
C GLY A 122 0.77 -12.82 20.42
N SER A 123 1.62 -13.73 19.97
CA SER A 123 2.09 -14.82 20.84
C SER A 123 3.53 -15.20 20.53
N ASP A 124 4.42 -14.72 21.38
CA ASP A 124 5.82 -15.17 21.45
C ASP A 124 6.04 -16.28 22.47
N GLN A 125 5.04 -17.14 22.69
CA GLN A 125 5.10 -18.23 23.68
C GLN A 125 6.29 -19.18 23.51
N HIS A 126 6.94 -19.19 22.35
CA HIS A 126 8.07 -20.07 22.06
C HIS A 126 9.39 -19.29 22.01
N CYS A 127 9.39 -18.00 22.33
CA CYS A 127 10.61 -17.24 22.49
C CYS A 127 11.43 -17.76 23.69
N ILE A 128 12.76 -17.71 23.55
CA ILE A 128 13.68 -18.14 24.60
C ILE A 128 14.14 -16.96 25.45
N GLY A 129 13.80 -16.98 26.73
CA GLY A 129 14.39 -16.18 27.82
C GLY A 129 13.45 -15.10 28.40
N ALA A 130 13.91 -14.39 29.43
CA ALA A 130 13.04 -13.49 30.19
C ALA A 130 12.53 -12.29 29.36
N GLY A 131 11.21 -12.08 29.42
CA GLY A 131 10.57 -10.86 28.91
C GLY A 131 10.29 -10.86 27.41
N CYS A 132 10.47 -11.97 26.70
CA CYS A 132 10.21 -12.06 25.26
C CYS A 132 8.95 -12.85 24.89
N ALA A 133 8.10 -13.17 25.87
CA ALA A 133 6.81 -13.83 25.65
C ALA A 133 5.69 -12.85 25.27
N ARG A 134 5.96 -11.54 25.34
CA ARG A 134 5.00 -10.49 25.00
C ARG A 134 5.21 -10.05 23.56
N PRO A 135 4.11 -9.73 22.83
CA PRO A 135 4.21 -9.29 21.46
C PRO A 135 5.03 -8.01 21.32
N ASP A 136 5.54 -7.82 20.11
CA ASP A 136 6.25 -6.64 19.62
C ASP A 136 5.34 -5.90 18.61
N PRO A 137 4.24 -5.25 19.05
CA PRO A 137 3.24 -4.75 18.13
C PRO A 137 3.69 -3.53 17.34
N TYR A 138 3.29 -3.49 16.08
CA TYR A 138 3.31 -2.32 15.21
C TYR A 138 2.06 -2.27 14.34
N VAL A 139 1.77 -1.11 13.77
CA VAL A 139 0.65 -0.91 12.85
C VAL A 139 1.19 -0.64 11.45
N GLU A 140 0.72 -1.42 10.48
CA GLU A 140 0.95 -1.24 9.06
C GLU A 140 -0.26 -0.52 8.43
N PHE A 141 0.00 0.48 7.58
CA PHE A 141 -0.99 1.21 6.79
C PHE A 141 -0.74 0.97 5.32
N ILE A 142 -1.77 0.64 4.56
CA ILE A 142 -1.67 0.30 3.13
C ILE A 142 -2.73 1.10 2.38
N LEU A 143 -2.32 1.85 1.35
CA LEU A 143 -3.22 2.66 0.51
C LEU A 143 -4.00 1.79 -0.47
N GLU A 144 -4.82 0.91 0.10
CA GLU A 144 -5.61 -0.10 -0.59
C GLU A 144 -6.94 -0.27 0.13
N GLU A 145 -8.02 -0.27 -0.64
CA GLU A 145 -9.33 -0.74 -0.23
C GLU A 145 -9.84 -1.72 -1.30
N ASP A 146 -10.08 -2.96 -0.89
CA ASP A 146 -10.55 -4.03 -1.78
C ASP A 146 -11.75 -3.55 -2.59
N HIS A 147 -11.74 -3.86 -3.90
CA HIS A 147 -12.83 -3.53 -4.83
C HIS A 147 -13.07 -2.02 -5.01
N ARG A 148 -12.13 -1.15 -4.56
CA ARG A 148 -12.28 0.30 -4.61
C ARG A 148 -11.06 1.03 -5.14
N VAL A 149 -10.09 1.36 -4.29
CA VAL A 149 -8.94 2.18 -4.67
C VAL A 149 -7.66 1.51 -4.20
N ASP A 150 -6.66 1.43 -5.06
CA ASP A 150 -5.32 0.94 -4.74
C ASP A 150 -4.27 1.86 -5.35
N VAL A 151 -3.35 2.41 -4.54
CA VAL A 151 -2.16 3.09 -5.06
C VAL A 151 -1.00 2.13 -5.05
N GLN A 152 -0.52 1.75 -6.22
CA GLN A 152 0.58 0.79 -6.36
C GLN A 152 1.63 1.25 -7.36
N ASN A 153 2.85 0.78 -7.18
CA ASN A 153 3.92 1.00 -8.16
C ASN A 153 3.78 0.08 -9.39
N PRO A 154 4.63 0.24 -10.42
CA PRO A 154 4.52 -0.56 -11.64
C PRO A 154 4.69 -2.07 -11.45
N VAL A 155 5.36 -2.52 -10.39
CA VAL A 155 5.46 -3.95 -10.08
C VAL A 155 4.27 -4.49 -9.24
N GLY A 156 3.24 -3.67 -9.01
CA GLY A 156 2.03 -4.08 -8.31
C GLY A 156 2.17 -4.16 -6.79
N ASN A 157 3.09 -3.39 -6.22
CA ASN A 157 3.22 -3.23 -4.76
C ASN A 157 2.44 -2.00 -4.31
N SER A 158 1.38 -2.20 -3.52
CA SER A 158 0.61 -1.12 -2.91
C SER A 158 1.49 -0.29 -1.99
N ALA A 159 1.35 1.04 -2.06
CA ALA A 159 2.02 2.00 -1.21
C ALA A 159 1.62 1.77 0.25
N ARG A 160 2.61 1.75 1.14
CA ARG A 160 2.40 1.43 2.55
C ARG A 160 3.33 2.22 3.47
N THR A 161 3.11 2.10 4.76
CA THR A 161 4.02 2.58 5.82
C THR A 161 3.71 1.82 7.10
N GLN A 162 4.56 1.98 8.12
CA GLN A 162 4.33 1.38 9.42
C GLN A 162 4.75 2.31 10.56
N THR A 163 4.17 2.09 11.73
CA THR A 163 4.67 2.69 12.97
C THR A 163 5.95 1.99 13.42
N PRO A 164 6.79 2.64 14.24
CA PRO A 164 7.82 1.93 14.99
C PRO A 164 7.22 0.82 15.85
N THR A 165 7.92 -0.32 15.92
CA THR A 165 7.62 -1.43 16.83
C THR A 165 7.60 -0.95 18.28
N ARG A 166 6.67 -1.50 19.09
CA ARG A 166 6.56 -1.28 20.54
C ARG A 166 7.00 -2.56 21.28
N PRO A 167 8.29 -2.71 21.62
CA PRO A 167 8.77 -4.02 22.04
C PRO A 167 8.16 -4.49 23.37
N ASN A 168 7.85 -5.79 23.49
CA ASN A 168 7.31 -6.46 24.67
C ASN A 168 6.08 -5.74 25.27
N THR A 169 5.19 -5.24 24.42
CA THR A 169 4.07 -4.39 24.80
C THR A 169 2.74 -5.04 24.45
N CYS A 170 1.78 -4.97 25.37
CA CYS A 170 0.44 -5.53 25.20
C CYS A 170 -0.59 -4.69 25.97
N GLY A 171 -1.87 -5.03 25.86
CA GLY A 171 -2.98 -4.22 26.38
C GLY A 171 -3.29 -3.05 25.45
N ASP A 172 -3.71 -1.92 26.03
CA ASP A 172 -4.07 -0.72 25.28
C ASP A 172 -2.83 0.05 24.82
N ILE A 173 -2.69 0.23 23.50
CA ILE A 173 -1.59 0.96 22.87
C ILE A 173 -2.16 2.08 22.00
N ASN A 174 -1.96 3.32 22.46
CA ASN A 174 -2.26 4.51 21.65
C ASN A 174 -1.06 4.87 20.77
N PHE A 175 -1.22 4.75 19.46
CA PHE A 175 -0.23 5.17 18.46
C PHE A 175 -0.29 6.68 18.15
N ASN A 176 -1.25 7.41 18.74
CA ASN A 176 -1.53 8.83 18.54
C ASN A 176 -1.79 9.15 17.04
N ASP A 177 -1.52 10.39 16.65
CA ASP A 177 -1.49 10.78 15.23
C ASP A 177 -0.21 10.24 14.59
N VAL A 178 -0.38 9.36 13.61
CA VAL A 178 0.69 8.80 12.78
C VAL A 178 0.69 9.56 11.46
N GLN A 179 1.77 10.28 11.19
CA GLN A 179 1.96 10.94 9.90
C GLN A 179 2.34 9.90 8.84
N TRP A 180 1.65 9.90 7.71
CA TRP A 180 2.04 9.15 6.52
C TRP A 180 3.49 9.47 6.14
N SER A 181 4.37 8.46 6.18
CA SER A 181 5.80 8.61 5.87
C SER A 181 6.18 8.17 4.45
N GLY A 182 5.22 7.60 3.71
CA GLY A 182 5.33 7.39 2.27
C GLY A 182 5.18 8.70 1.50
N SER A 183 5.07 8.63 0.18
CA SER A 183 4.97 9.82 -0.65
C SER A 183 3.74 10.63 -0.31
N THR A 184 3.92 11.93 -0.06
CA THR A 184 2.83 12.89 0.06
C THR A 184 1.89 12.79 -1.15
N LYS A 185 2.44 12.57 -2.36
CA LYS A 185 1.62 12.37 -3.57
C LYS A 185 0.76 11.12 -3.51
N GLU A 186 1.26 9.99 -3.01
CA GLU A 186 0.47 8.75 -2.92
C GLU A 186 -0.74 8.93 -2.01
N ALA A 187 -0.54 9.57 -0.85
CA ALA A 187 -1.63 9.86 0.08
C ALA A 187 -2.67 10.81 -0.53
N ILE A 188 -2.23 11.85 -1.26
CA ILE A 188 -3.15 12.78 -1.95
C ILE A 188 -3.93 12.06 -3.05
N LEU A 189 -3.25 11.27 -3.89
CA LEU A 189 -3.88 10.48 -4.95
C LEU A 189 -4.93 9.53 -4.38
N TYR A 190 -4.57 8.79 -3.33
CA TYR A 190 -5.50 7.88 -2.66
C TYR A 190 -6.72 8.62 -2.09
N ALA A 191 -6.50 9.70 -1.33
CA ALA A 191 -7.57 10.48 -0.72
C ALA A 191 -8.54 11.04 -1.77
N ARG A 192 -8.01 11.52 -2.89
CA ARG A 192 -8.80 12.12 -3.96
C ARG A 192 -9.55 11.08 -4.78
N ALA A 193 -8.95 9.95 -5.11
CA ALA A 193 -9.66 8.82 -5.72
C ALA A 193 -10.76 8.27 -4.80
N GLN A 194 -10.52 8.18 -3.48
CA GLN A 194 -11.57 7.78 -2.53
C GLN A 194 -12.73 8.76 -2.51
N ARG A 195 -12.46 10.07 -2.57
CA ARG A 195 -13.50 11.11 -2.71
C ARG A 195 -14.27 10.95 -4.02
N ALA A 196 -13.59 10.78 -5.15
CA ALA A 196 -14.21 10.58 -6.47
C ALA A 196 -15.10 9.34 -6.48
N TYR A 197 -14.61 8.23 -5.92
CA TYR A 197 -15.38 6.99 -5.75
C TYR A 197 -16.61 7.19 -4.89
N GLN A 198 -16.46 7.80 -3.70
CA GLN A 198 -17.59 8.07 -2.82
C GLN A 198 -18.61 8.98 -3.50
N LYS A 199 -18.15 9.99 -4.26
CA LYS A 199 -19.03 10.86 -5.04
C LYS A 199 -19.81 10.09 -6.10
N PHE A 200 -19.17 9.17 -6.82
CA PHE A 200 -19.87 8.27 -7.74
C PHE A 200 -20.95 7.47 -7.00
N THR A 201 -20.60 6.80 -5.89
CA THR A 201 -21.57 6.02 -5.10
C THR A 201 -22.73 6.89 -4.59
N ASP A 202 -22.47 8.12 -4.13
CA ASP A 202 -23.50 9.04 -3.67
C ASP A 202 -24.43 9.49 -4.82
N LEU A 203 -23.89 9.65 -6.03
CA LEU A 203 -24.64 10.08 -7.21
C LEU A 203 -25.44 8.95 -7.86
N THR A 204 -25.02 7.69 -7.74
CA THR A 204 -25.64 6.57 -8.47
C THR A 204 -26.34 5.56 -7.57
N GLY A 205 -25.94 5.46 -6.30
CA GLY A 205 -26.29 4.36 -5.41
C GLY A 205 -25.50 3.07 -5.67
N ASP A 206 -24.66 3.01 -6.71
CA ASP A 206 -23.83 1.86 -7.01
C ASP A 206 -22.63 1.81 -6.05
N VAL A 207 -22.50 0.71 -5.32
CA VAL A 207 -21.40 0.49 -4.36
C VAL A 207 -20.06 0.15 -5.02
N ARG A 208 -20.09 -0.21 -6.31
CA ARG A 208 -18.92 -0.59 -7.12
C ARG A 208 -18.96 0.11 -8.46
N LEU A 209 -17.78 0.50 -8.95
CA LEU A 209 -17.59 0.87 -10.35
C LEU A 209 -17.82 -0.33 -11.27
N PRO A 210 -18.17 -0.10 -12.55
CA PRO A 210 -18.26 -1.18 -13.52
C PRO A 210 -16.88 -1.79 -13.82
N GLN A 211 -16.87 -3.11 -14.06
CA GLN A 211 -15.66 -3.92 -14.35
C GLN A 211 -14.59 -3.91 -13.25
N SER A 212 -13.61 -4.80 -13.40
CA SER A 212 -12.50 -5.00 -12.45
C SER A 212 -12.95 -5.12 -10.99
N ASP A 213 -14.13 -5.69 -10.79
CA ASP A 213 -14.83 -5.79 -9.51
C ASP A 213 -14.90 -4.47 -8.72
N GLY A 214 -15.03 -3.35 -9.42
CA GLY A 214 -15.09 -2.01 -8.85
C GLY A 214 -13.74 -1.36 -8.56
N LEU A 215 -12.61 -2.04 -8.81
CA LEU A 215 -11.28 -1.52 -8.53
C LEU A 215 -10.89 -0.36 -9.46
N VAL A 216 -10.23 0.64 -8.88
CA VAL A 216 -9.45 1.69 -9.53
C VAL A 216 -8.02 1.58 -9.03
N THR A 217 -7.12 1.25 -9.95
CA THR A 217 -5.69 1.23 -9.67
C THR A 217 -5.10 2.59 -9.98
N LEU A 218 -4.42 3.24 -9.03
CA LEU A 218 -3.56 4.39 -9.28
C LEU A 218 -2.13 3.89 -9.36
N MET A 219 -1.55 3.92 -10.56
CA MET A 219 -0.17 3.52 -10.73
C MET A 219 0.77 4.71 -10.46
N TYR A 220 1.49 4.63 -9.35
CA TYR A 220 2.47 5.64 -8.93
C TYR A 220 3.62 4.99 -8.16
N PRO A 221 4.88 5.41 -8.39
CA PRO A 221 5.30 6.33 -9.43
C PRO A 221 5.30 5.65 -10.80
N ASP A 222 4.64 6.23 -11.80
CA ASP A 222 4.77 5.75 -13.18
C ASP A 222 5.82 6.58 -13.94
N GLY A 223 6.54 5.91 -14.84
CA GLY A 223 7.59 6.51 -15.66
C GLY A 223 7.06 7.40 -16.79
N ILE A 224 5.76 7.46 -16.99
CA ILE A 224 5.16 8.25 -18.05
C ILE A 224 5.28 9.77 -17.82
N THR A 225 4.99 10.53 -18.87
CA THR A 225 5.17 11.99 -18.92
C THR A 225 3.91 12.80 -18.69
N SER A 226 2.74 12.16 -18.80
CA SER A 226 1.41 12.75 -18.62
C SER A 226 0.53 11.71 -17.95
N GLN A 227 -0.49 12.16 -17.23
CA GLN A 227 -1.57 11.30 -16.76
C GLN A 227 -2.27 10.64 -17.96
N TYR A 228 -2.75 9.41 -17.76
CA TYR A 228 -3.76 8.80 -18.62
C TYR A 228 -4.45 7.66 -17.87
N THR A 229 -5.62 7.29 -18.34
CA THR A 229 -6.37 6.12 -17.85
C THR A 229 -6.33 5.02 -18.89
N PHE A 230 -5.84 3.84 -18.49
CA PHE A 230 -5.97 2.59 -19.22
C PHE A 230 -7.04 1.74 -18.55
N PHE A 231 -8.24 1.67 -19.12
CA PHE A 231 -9.33 0.81 -18.65
C PHE A 231 -9.63 0.88 -17.14
N ASP A 232 -8.91 0.13 -16.29
CA ASP A 232 -9.06 0.11 -14.83
C ASP A 232 -7.93 0.79 -14.02
N THR A 233 -6.91 1.28 -14.71
CA THR A 233 -5.68 1.81 -14.14
C THR A 233 -5.48 3.26 -14.57
N ILE A 234 -5.37 4.16 -13.62
CA ILE A 234 -4.97 5.56 -13.82
C ILE A 234 -3.48 5.65 -13.58
N HIS A 235 -2.75 6.07 -14.59
CA HIS A 235 -1.31 6.19 -14.55
C HIS A 235 -0.92 7.60 -14.15
N TRP A 236 -0.11 7.74 -13.11
CA TRP A 236 0.27 9.05 -12.60
C TRP A 236 1.77 9.33 -12.80
N PRO A 237 2.13 10.39 -13.56
CA PRO A 237 3.51 10.73 -13.79
C PRO A 237 4.11 11.21 -12.47
N ALA A 238 5.21 10.60 -12.06
CA ALA A 238 5.74 10.93 -10.75
C ALA A 238 6.49 12.29 -10.70
N PHE A 239 6.90 12.80 -11.87
CA PHE A 239 8.06 13.71 -11.93
C PHE A 239 7.88 14.90 -12.88
N THR A 240 6.64 15.24 -13.20
CA THR A 240 6.30 16.46 -13.94
C THR A 240 5.57 17.45 -13.04
N ASP A 241 5.64 18.75 -13.35
CA ASP A 241 4.81 19.76 -12.69
C ASP A 241 3.31 19.44 -12.86
N ILE A 242 2.96 18.79 -13.97
CA ILE A 242 1.63 18.26 -14.25
C ILE A 242 1.24 17.19 -13.22
N GLY A 243 2.18 16.38 -12.75
CA GLY A 243 1.97 15.40 -11.67
C GLY A 243 1.66 16.03 -10.30
N ASN A 244 1.70 17.36 -10.17
CA ASN A 244 1.23 18.10 -9.00
C ASN A 244 -0.18 18.70 -9.21
N LEU A 245 -0.75 18.58 -10.41
CA LEU A 245 -2.10 19.01 -10.73
C LEU A 245 -3.09 17.92 -10.36
N PHE A 246 -3.30 17.71 -9.06
CA PHE A 246 -4.15 16.64 -8.54
C PHE A 246 -5.60 16.70 -9.02
N PHE A 247 -6.09 17.86 -9.47
CA PHE A 247 -7.43 17.97 -10.06
C PHE A 247 -7.61 17.15 -11.33
N ILE A 248 -6.53 16.85 -12.06
CA ILE A 248 -6.58 15.97 -13.23
C ILE A 248 -7.03 14.55 -12.83
N LEU A 249 -6.80 14.14 -11.57
CA LEU A 249 -7.27 12.82 -11.12
C LEU A 249 -8.79 12.68 -11.22
N ASP A 250 -9.55 13.76 -10.99
CA ASP A 250 -11.01 13.71 -11.06
C ASP A 250 -11.48 13.51 -12.52
N HIS A 251 -10.73 14.05 -13.50
CA HIS A 251 -10.90 13.80 -14.93
C HIS A 251 -10.60 12.35 -15.30
N GLU A 252 -9.40 11.86 -14.94
CA GLU A 252 -9.00 10.46 -15.19
C GLU A 252 -9.94 9.45 -14.53
N PHE A 253 -10.47 9.77 -13.35
CA PHE A 253 -11.49 8.94 -12.70
C PHE A 253 -12.79 8.88 -13.51
N GLY A 254 -13.14 9.96 -14.21
CA GLY A 254 -14.26 10.01 -15.14
C GLY A 254 -14.09 9.04 -16.32
N HIS A 255 -12.88 8.95 -16.88
CA HIS A 255 -12.51 7.95 -17.89
C HIS A 255 -12.71 6.54 -17.36
N ARG A 256 -12.17 6.24 -16.16
CA ARG A 256 -12.32 4.93 -15.51
C ARG A 256 -13.77 4.48 -15.40
N ILE A 257 -14.68 5.40 -15.07
CA ILE A 257 -16.12 5.11 -14.98
C ILE A 257 -16.70 4.78 -16.36
N ARG A 258 -16.41 5.60 -17.37
CA ARG A 258 -16.94 5.42 -18.74
C ARG A 258 -16.42 4.15 -19.36
N ASP A 259 -15.12 3.91 -19.29
CA ASP A 259 -14.47 2.77 -19.90
C ASP A 259 -14.97 1.45 -19.33
N GLY A 260 -15.15 1.37 -18.00
CA GLY A 260 -15.76 0.20 -17.40
C GLY A 260 -17.25 0.04 -17.77
N ALA A 261 -17.99 1.15 -17.94
CA ALA A 261 -19.40 1.08 -18.31
C ALA A 261 -19.60 0.65 -19.77
N ASP A 262 -18.67 1.04 -20.64
CA ASP A 262 -18.75 0.82 -22.08
C ASP A 262 -18.39 -0.62 -22.45
N GLY A 263 -17.46 -1.28 -21.75
CA GLY A 263 -17.16 -2.66 -22.09
C GLY A 263 -16.11 -3.31 -21.23
N ASP A 264 -15.52 -4.38 -21.76
CA ASP A 264 -14.33 -5.00 -21.18
C ASP A 264 -13.05 -4.40 -21.77
N ASN A 265 -11.90 -4.91 -21.33
CA ASN A 265 -10.60 -4.46 -21.81
C ASN A 265 -10.42 -4.67 -23.32
N ASP A 266 -11.04 -5.68 -23.93
CA ASP A 266 -10.92 -5.92 -25.37
C ASP A 266 -11.68 -4.85 -26.16
N HIS A 267 -12.86 -4.46 -25.67
CA HIS A 267 -13.59 -3.33 -26.22
C HIS A 267 -12.80 -2.02 -26.10
N TRP A 268 -12.23 -1.76 -24.92
CA TRP A 268 -11.40 -0.56 -24.68
C TRP A 268 -10.24 -0.45 -25.66
N ASN A 269 -9.49 -1.54 -25.90
CA ASN A 269 -8.35 -1.51 -26.83
C ASN A 269 -8.78 -1.23 -28.28
N TRP A 270 -9.96 -1.73 -28.68
CA TRP A 270 -10.53 -1.43 -29.99
C TRP A 270 -10.92 0.05 -30.10
N ASP A 271 -11.54 0.60 -29.05
CA ASP A 271 -11.92 2.01 -28.98
C ASP A 271 -10.71 2.94 -28.99
N ASP A 272 -9.69 2.70 -28.15
CA ASP A 272 -8.50 3.53 -28.10
C ASP A 272 -7.79 3.57 -29.46
N THR A 273 -7.70 2.43 -30.15
CA THR A 273 -7.13 2.38 -31.51
C THR A 273 -7.99 3.13 -32.53
N ARG A 274 -9.32 2.97 -32.47
CA ARG A 274 -10.25 3.50 -33.47
C ARG A 274 -10.48 4.99 -33.31
N PHE A 275 -10.65 5.45 -32.08
CA PHE A 275 -11.05 6.81 -31.73
C PHE A 275 -9.88 7.65 -31.24
N LEU A 276 -8.71 7.04 -30.96
CA LEU A 276 -7.46 7.67 -30.55
C LEU A 276 -7.52 8.30 -29.16
N TYR A 277 -8.01 7.56 -28.15
CA TYR A 277 -8.21 8.09 -26.78
C TYR A 277 -6.92 8.58 -26.14
N GLY A 278 -5.77 7.95 -26.38
CA GLY A 278 -4.51 8.45 -25.86
C GLY A 278 -3.91 9.69 -26.59
N HIS A 279 -4.68 10.44 -27.38
CA HIS A 279 -4.17 11.66 -28.02
C HIS A 279 -3.83 12.74 -26.97
N VAL A 280 -2.82 13.58 -27.22
CA VAL A 280 -2.56 14.76 -26.38
C VAL A 280 -3.55 15.85 -26.76
N HIS A 281 -4.24 16.43 -25.78
CA HIS A 281 -5.33 17.38 -26.02
C HIS A 281 -5.37 18.51 -25.00
N ASP A 282 -6.26 19.46 -25.26
CA ASP A 282 -6.74 20.44 -24.30
C ASP A 282 -8.25 20.65 -24.51
N PHE A 283 -8.89 21.26 -23.52
CA PHE A 283 -10.34 21.43 -23.41
C PHE A 283 -11.03 22.05 -24.65
N ASN A 284 -10.31 22.89 -25.40
CA ASN A 284 -10.87 23.65 -26.53
C ASN A 284 -10.37 23.14 -27.88
N THR A 285 -9.47 22.16 -27.89
CA THR A 285 -8.89 21.64 -29.12
C THR A 285 -9.83 20.65 -29.76
N ARG A 286 -9.91 20.74 -31.09
CA ARG A 286 -10.63 19.77 -31.90
C ARG A 286 -9.90 18.43 -31.83
N GLY A 287 -10.57 17.43 -31.27
CA GLY A 287 -10.13 16.06 -31.23
C GLY A 287 -10.06 15.42 -32.62
N PRO A 288 -9.35 14.29 -32.75
CA PRO A 288 -9.23 13.57 -34.02
C PRO A 288 -10.54 12.92 -34.48
N THR A 289 -11.45 12.61 -33.55
CA THR A 289 -12.75 11.96 -33.82
C THR A 289 -13.82 12.47 -32.85
N GLU A 290 -15.10 12.25 -33.17
CA GLU A 290 -16.22 12.50 -32.24
C GLU A 290 -16.17 11.54 -31.04
N GLY A 291 -15.65 10.31 -31.22
CA GLY A 291 -15.45 9.36 -30.11
C GLY A 291 -14.41 9.82 -29.11
N PHE A 292 -13.31 10.39 -29.58
CA PHE A 292 -12.35 11.06 -28.72
C PHE A 292 -13.02 12.19 -27.92
N ALA A 293 -13.73 13.09 -28.60
CA ALA A 293 -14.37 14.23 -27.95
C ALA A 293 -15.46 13.80 -26.95
N PHE A 294 -16.14 12.68 -27.21
CA PHE A 294 -17.10 12.10 -26.26
C PHE A 294 -16.41 11.51 -25.04
N HIS A 295 -15.32 10.76 -25.23
CA HIS A 295 -14.50 10.20 -24.16
C HIS A 295 -14.00 11.28 -23.20
N GLU A 296 -13.28 12.28 -23.73
CA GLU A 296 -12.77 13.41 -22.94
C GLU A 296 -13.90 14.29 -22.36
N GLY A 297 -14.95 14.53 -23.15
CA GLY A 297 -16.10 15.32 -22.70
C GLY A 297 -16.86 14.68 -21.53
N TRP A 298 -16.92 13.34 -21.47
CA TRP A 298 -17.49 12.63 -20.33
C TRP A 298 -16.64 12.79 -19.07
N ALA A 299 -15.33 12.62 -19.19
CA ALA A 299 -14.40 12.79 -18.08
C ALA A 299 -14.48 14.20 -17.48
N GLU A 300 -14.50 15.23 -18.33
CA GLU A 300 -14.69 16.61 -17.91
C GLU A 300 -16.06 16.87 -17.28
N TYR A 301 -17.12 16.23 -17.80
CA TYR A 301 -18.44 16.29 -17.18
C TYR A 301 -18.41 15.70 -15.76
N PHE A 302 -17.80 14.53 -15.56
CA PHE A 302 -17.70 13.92 -14.23
C PHE A 302 -16.83 14.72 -13.27
N ASN A 303 -15.70 15.26 -13.73
CA ASN A 303 -14.84 16.16 -12.98
C ASN A 303 -15.64 17.33 -12.37
N LYS A 304 -16.49 17.98 -13.17
CA LYS A 304 -17.40 19.04 -12.70
C LYS A 304 -18.41 18.59 -11.65
N MET A 305 -18.80 17.31 -11.64
CA MET A 305 -19.68 16.78 -10.60
C MET A 305 -18.98 16.62 -9.25
N ILE A 306 -17.66 16.40 -9.24
CA ILE A 306 -16.85 16.27 -8.02
C ILE A 306 -16.56 17.65 -7.41
N ASP A 307 -16.16 18.62 -8.23
CA ASP A 307 -15.85 19.98 -7.81
C ASP A 307 -16.61 21.03 -8.64
N PRO A 308 -17.88 21.33 -8.27
CA PRO A 308 -18.69 22.30 -9.00
C PRO A 308 -18.23 23.75 -8.84
N VAL A 309 -17.27 24.04 -7.96
CA VAL A 309 -16.79 25.41 -7.64
C VAL A 309 -15.34 25.63 -8.09
N GLY A 310 -14.58 24.58 -8.43
CA GLY A 310 -13.11 24.63 -8.48
C GLY A 310 -12.42 24.01 -9.70
N LEU A 311 -11.53 24.82 -10.28
CA LEU A 311 -10.20 24.46 -10.82
C LEU A 311 -10.07 23.65 -12.14
N THR A 312 -11.01 23.70 -13.08
CA THR A 312 -10.55 23.57 -14.48
C THR A 312 -9.73 24.82 -14.83
N PRO A 313 -8.51 24.70 -15.39
CA PRO A 313 -7.73 25.85 -15.86
C PRO A 313 -8.54 26.75 -16.80
N ASP A 314 -9.51 26.16 -17.51
CA ASP A 314 -10.55 26.87 -18.21
C ASP A 314 -11.73 27.20 -17.28
N GLN A 315 -11.63 28.36 -16.64
CA GLN A 315 -12.74 29.08 -16.00
C GLN A 315 -13.82 29.56 -17.01
N ASN A 316 -13.74 29.12 -18.27
CA ASN A 316 -14.53 29.63 -19.38
C ASN A 316 -15.94 29.03 -19.50
N VAL A 317 -16.41 28.25 -18.52
CA VAL A 317 -17.80 27.78 -18.50
C VAL A 317 -18.41 27.85 -17.11
N PRO A 318 -18.68 29.05 -16.55
CA PRO A 318 -19.66 29.19 -15.49
C PRO A 318 -21.04 28.82 -16.08
N ASP A 319 -21.74 27.90 -15.43
CA ASP A 319 -23.19 27.70 -15.61
C ASP A 319 -23.67 27.32 -17.03
N GLY A 320 -22.97 26.42 -17.71
CA GLY A 320 -23.45 25.90 -19.00
C GLY A 320 -23.32 26.88 -20.18
N ASN A 321 -22.67 28.03 -20.00
CA ASN A 321 -22.44 28.99 -21.09
C ASN A 321 -21.14 28.69 -21.84
N TRP A 322 -21.14 27.68 -22.71
CA TRP A 322 -20.01 27.43 -23.61
C TRP A 322 -19.89 28.56 -24.63
N THR A 323 -18.73 29.22 -24.66
CA THR A 323 -18.43 30.32 -25.59
C THR A 323 -17.49 29.91 -26.73
N GLY A 324 -17.03 28.66 -26.75
CA GLY A 324 -16.19 28.11 -27.81
C GLY A 324 -16.97 27.69 -29.07
N PRO A 325 -16.31 27.04 -30.05
CA PRO A 325 -16.98 26.56 -31.25
C PRO A 325 -18.05 25.50 -30.93
N LEU A 326 -19.19 25.55 -31.63
CA LEU A 326 -20.26 24.55 -31.53
C LEU A 326 -19.91 23.33 -32.40
N ASP A 327 -18.94 22.54 -31.95
CA ASP A 327 -18.38 21.40 -32.68
C ASP A 327 -18.32 20.17 -31.76
N GLU A 328 -19.02 19.09 -32.14
CA GLU A 328 -19.07 17.81 -31.39
C GLU A 328 -17.74 17.06 -31.37
N SER A 329 -16.76 17.51 -32.16
CA SER A 329 -15.39 17.03 -32.07
C SER A 329 -14.51 17.83 -31.09
N ILE A 330 -15.09 18.73 -30.28
CA ILE A 330 -14.39 19.43 -29.18
C ILE A 330 -14.92 18.92 -27.84
N GLU A 331 -14.03 18.42 -26.98
CA GLU A 331 -14.39 17.83 -25.69
C GLU A 331 -15.12 18.80 -24.76
N GLY A 332 -14.69 20.07 -24.72
CA GLY A 332 -15.34 21.08 -23.88
C GLY A 332 -16.77 21.39 -24.29
N PHE A 333 -17.08 21.31 -25.59
CA PHE A 333 -18.45 21.42 -26.09
C PHE A 333 -19.29 20.22 -25.66
N VAL A 334 -18.77 18.99 -25.81
CA VAL A 334 -19.45 17.77 -25.36
C VAL A 334 -19.71 17.82 -23.84
N ALA A 335 -18.70 18.13 -23.03
CA ALA A 335 -18.83 18.22 -21.58
C ALA A 335 -19.92 19.22 -21.16
N ASN A 336 -19.97 20.38 -21.83
CA ASN A 336 -21.00 21.38 -21.60
C ASN A 336 -22.41 20.86 -21.94
N LYS A 337 -22.55 20.12 -23.06
CA LYS A 337 -23.82 19.52 -23.46
C LYS A 337 -24.30 18.45 -22.49
N LEU A 338 -23.41 17.57 -22.05
CA LEU A 338 -23.71 16.56 -21.04
C LEU A 338 -24.14 17.20 -19.71
N PHE A 339 -23.43 18.26 -19.28
CA PHE A 339 -23.80 19.01 -18.08
C PHE A 339 -25.17 19.68 -18.20
N SER A 340 -25.45 20.31 -19.35
CA SER A 340 -26.74 20.95 -19.62
C SER A 340 -27.88 19.93 -19.65
N LEU A 341 -27.66 18.78 -20.28
CA LEU A 341 -28.63 17.69 -20.34
C LEU A 341 -28.91 17.10 -18.95
N SER A 342 -27.87 16.84 -18.18
CA SER A 342 -27.94 16.37 -16.79
C SER A 342 -28.75 17.31 -15.90
N ASN A 343 -28.45 18.62 -15.92
CA ASN A 343 -29.17 19.62 -15.15
C ASN A 343 -30.63 19.79 -15.59
N ALA A 344 -30.88 19.72 -16.89
CA ALA A 344 -32.24 19.84 -17.41
C ALA A 344 -33.08 18.59 -17.12
N CYS A 345 -32.46 17.43 -16.95
CA CYS A 345 -33.22 16.20 -16.78
C CYS A 345 -32.51 15.08 -16.01
N GLY A 346 -32.90 14.91 -14.74
CA GLY A 346 -32.60 13.71 -13.96
C GLY A 346 -31.19 13.64 -13.36
N GLY A 347 -30.33 14.62 -13.64
CA GLY A 347 -28.99 14.71 -13.06
C GLY A 347 -28.07 13.56 -13.49
N PHE A 348 -26.96 13.41 -12.75
CA PHE A 348 -26.02 12.31 -12.95
C PHE A 348 -26.67 10.92 -12.94
N PRO A 349 -27.64 10.58 -12.06
CA PRO A 349 -28.31 9.28 -12.12
C PRO A 349 -28.87 8.94 -13.51
N ALA A 350 -29.53 9.89 -14.18
CA ALA A 350 -30.12 9.64 -15.50
C ALA A 350 -29.06 9.48 -16.59
N MET A 351 -27.98 10.24 -16.50
CA MET A 351 -26.83 10.13 -17.40
C MET A 351 -26.14 8.76 -17.25
N TRP A 352 -25.92 8.35 -16.01
CA TRP A 352 -25.31 7.07 -15.66
C TRP A 352 -26.16 5.87 -16.09
N GLU A 353 -27.45 5.88 -15.81
CA GLU A 353 -28.40 4.84 -16.25
C GLU A 353 -28.42 4.67 -17.77
N THR A 354 -28.17 5.75 -18.52
CA THR A 354 -28.07 5.71 -19.97
C THR A 354 -26.80 5.00 -20.41
N LEU A 355 -25.64 5.36 -19.87
CA LEU A 355 -24.37 4.70 -20.20
C LEU A 355 -24.36 3.23 -19.80
N LYS A 356 -24.72 2.93 -18.56
CA LYS A 356 -24.72 1.58 -17.98
C LYS A 356 -25.57 0.58 -18.79
N ALA A 357 -26.62 1.07 -19.46
CA ALA A 357 -27.53 0.22 -20.22
C ALA A 357 -27.20 0.09 -21.71
N ASN A 358 -26.16 0.76 -22.20
CA ASN A 358 -25.76 0.78 -23.60
C ASN A 358 -24.26 0.45 -23.75
N PRO A 359 -23.75 -0.65 -23.16
CA PRO A 359 -22.34 -0.99 -23.26
C PRO A 359 -21.92 -1.20 -24.72
N GLY A 360 -20.87 -0.50 -25.13
CA GLY A 360 -20.14 -0.69 -26.35
C GLY A 360 -20.80 -0.04 -27.57
N SER A 361 -21.67 0.94 -27.32
CA SER A 361 -22.52 1.54 -28.36
C SER A 361 -22.59 3.07 -28.33
N ILE A 362 -21.93 3.72 -27.37
CA ILE A 362 -21.94 5.17 -27.25
C ILE A 362 -20.52 5.71 -27.41
N HIS A 363 -20.24 6.27 -28.58
CA HIS A 363 -18.95 6.82 -28.97
C HIS A 363 -19.11 8.22 -29.58
N SER A 364 -20.19 8.93 -29.26
CA SER A 364 -20.44 10.31 -29.69
C SER A 364 -21.54 10.94 -28.84
N LEU A 365 -21.59 12.27 -28.84
CA LEU A 365 -22.67 13.00 -28.16
C LEU A 365 -24.04 12.64 -28.76
N ALA A 366 -24.15 12.55 -30.08
CA ALA A 366 -25.39 12.21 -30.76
C ALA A 366 -25.92 10.81 -30.39
N GLU A 367 -25.05 9.80 -30.31
CA GLU A 367 -25.41 8.46 -29.85
C GLU A 367 -25.88 8.48 -28.39
N PHE A 368 -25.18 9.23 -27.52
CA PHE A 368 -25.58 9.37 -26.13
C PHE A 368 -26.96 10.02 -26.00
N GLU A 369 -27.19 11.14 -26.67
CA GLU A 369 -28.48 11.84 -26.64
C GLU A 369 -29.62 10.95 -27.15
N ALA A 370 -29.39 10.21 -28.24
CA ALA A 370 -30.37 9.27 -28.77
C ALA A 370 -30.73 8.20 -27.73
N ALA A 371 -29.73 7.56 -27.11
CA ALA A 371 -29.94 6.57 -26.06
C ALA A 371 -30.63 7.18 -24.82
N PHE A 372 -30.22 8.39 -24.43
CA PHE A 372 -30.76 9.11 -23.28
C PHE A 372 -32.25 9.41 -23.47
N PHE A 373 -32.66 9.91 -24.64
CA PHE A 373 -34.05 10.23 -24.90
C PHE A 373 -34.95 9.01 -25.10
N ILE A 374 -34.40 7.87 -25.56
CA ILE A 374 -35.12 6.60 -25.56
C ILE A 374 -35.41 6.15 -24.12
N ARG A 375 -34.42 6.26 -23.23
CA ARG A 375 -34.55 5.84 -21.82
C ARG A 375 -35.38 6.81 -20.98
N HIS A 376 -35.25 8.11 -21.25
CA HIS A 376 -35.88 9.19 -20.49
C HIS A 376 -36.75 10.07 -21.41
N PRO A 377 -37.84 9.54 -21.98
CA PRO A 377 -38.66 10.25 -22.97
C PRO A 377 -39.29 11.55 -22.45
N GLN A 378 -39.48 11.67 -21.13
CA GLN A 378 -39.92 12.91 -20.48
C GLN A 378 -38.93 14.07 -20.69
N CYS A 379 -37.65 13.77 -20.91
CA CYS A 379 -36.58 14.75 -21.07
C CYS A 379 -36.57 15.43 -22.45
N VAL A 380 -37.17 14.80 -23.47
CA VAL A 380 -37.27 15.37 -24.83
C VAL A 380 -37.96 16.74 -24.79
N ARG A 381 -39.00 16.88 -23.97
CA ARG A 381 -39.75 18.13 -23.81
C ARG A 381 -38.95 19.19 -23.07
N SER A 382 -38.22 18.82 -22.03
CA SER A 382 -37.35 19.74 -21.27
C SER A 382 -36.20 20.25 -22.12
N ALA A 383 -35.56 19.38 -22.91
CA ALA A 383 -34.48 19.75 -23.83
C ALA A 383 -34.96 20.70 -24.94
N MET A 384 -36.14 20.46 -25.52
CA MET A 384 -36.75 21.36 -26.51
C MET A 384 -37.15 22.73 -25.94
N LEU A 385 -37.48 22.81 -24.64
CA LEU A 385 -37.83 24.07 -23.98
C LEU A 385 -36.60 24.85 -23.52
N ALA A 386 -35.52 24.16 -23.12
CA ALA A 386 -34.24 24.77 -22.74
C ALA A 386 -33.42 25.21 -23.98
N GLY A 387 -33.56 24.51 -25.11
CA GLY A 387 -32.83 24.78 -26.36
C GLY A 387 -33.43 25.85 -27.26
N ARG A 388 -34.28 26.75 -26.75
CA ARG A 388 -34.81 27.89 -27.53
C ARG A 388 -33.97 29.15 -27.30
N PRO A 389 -32.94 29.43 -28.11
CA PRO A 389 -32.53 30.81 -28.33
C PRO A 389 -33.69 31.51 -29.07
N ALA A 390 -34.00 32.74 -28.66
CA ALA A 390 -34.89 33.59 -29.43
C ALA A 390 -34.33 33.73 -30.85
N SER A 391 -35.15 33.37 -31.85
CA SER A 391 -34.96 33.62 -33.28
C SER A 391 -33.88 32.82 -34.04
N GLY A 392 -34.33 31.74 -34.70
CA GLY A 392 -34.28 31.65 -36.17
C GLY A 392 -33.00 31.12 -36.82
N SER A 393 -32.93 29.80 -37.04
CA SER A 393 -32.67 29.13 -38.33
C SER A 393 -32.31 27.65 -38.11
N SER A 394 -33.04 26.75 -38.78
CA SER A 394 -32.74 25.31 -38.78
C SER A 394 -31.48 25.02 -39.61
N PRO A 395 -30.53 24.20 -39.13
CA PRO A 395 -29.55 23.59 -40.01
C PRO A 395 -30.09 22.28 -40.59
N ALA A 396 -29.87 22.11 -41.89
CA ALA A 396 -30.16 20.90 -42.63
C ALA A 396 -29.18 19.77 -42.25
N VAL A 397 -29.70 18.56 -42.12
CA VAL A 397 -28.95 17.30 -42.02
C VAL A 397 -27.98 17.21 -43.20
N ARG A 398 -26.66 17.29 -42.96
CA ARG A 398 -25.63 16.99 -43.95
C ARG A 398 -25.19 15.54 -43.80
N ASN A 399 -25.21 14.82 -44.90
CA ASN A 399 -24.57 13.50 -45.03
C ASN A 399 -23.07 13.64 -44.80
N ILE A 400 -22.56 12.93 -43.80
CA ILE A 400 -21.14 12.82 -43.46
C ILE A 400 -20.46 11.88 -44.48
N PRO A 401 -19.42 12.31 -45.22
CA PRO A 401 -18.60 11.39 -46.01
C PRO A 401 -17.62 10.61 -45.11
N PRO A 402 -17.19 9.40 -45.49
CA PRO A 402 -16.24 8.62 -44.71
C PRO A 402 -14.89 9.36 -44.59
N PRO A 403 -14.16 9.20 -43.46
CA PRO A 403 -12.94 9.94 -43.20
C PRO A 403 -11.84 9.57 -44.21
N SER A 404 -11.28 10.57 -44.87
CA SER A 404 -10.05 10.42 -45.65
C SER A 404 -8.89 10.18 -44.70
N ALA A 405 -8.17 9.07 -44.90
CA ALA A 405 -6.93 8.79 -44.22
C ALA A 405 -5.91 9.93 -44.40
N GLN A 406 -5.12 10.18 -43.35
CA GLN A 406 -3.92 11.02 -43.28
C GLN A 406 -4.12 12.50 -42.91
N SER A 407 -4.39 12.76 -41.62
CA SER A 407 -3.81 13.93 -40.95
C SER A 407 -2.37 13.61 -40.54
N LYS A 408 -1.40 14.35 -41.08
CA LYS A 408 0.00 14.25 -40.64
C LYS A 408 0.11 14.71 -39.17
N PRO A 409 0.91 14.04 -38.34
CA PRO A 409 1.11 14.46 -36.96
C PRO A 409 1.72 15.86 -36.92
N ILE A 410 1.05 16.78 -36.24
CA ILE A 410 1.59 18.10 -35.93
C ILE A 410 2.72 17.87 -34.92
N GLN A 411 3.97 17.99 -35.39
CA GLN A 411 5.13 18.00 -34.50
C GLN A 411 5.11 19.30 -33.69
N SER A 412 4.64 19.21 -32.44
CA SER A 412 4.87 20.25 -31.45
C SER A 412 6.39 20.36 -31.23
N SER A 413 6.94 21.53 -31.54
CA SER A 413 8.36 21.83 -31.46
C SER A 413 8.75 22.29 -30.05
N SER A 414 8.51 21.46 -29.04
CA SER A 414 9.12 21.67 -27.73
C SER A 414 10.59 21.24 -27.79
N ARG A 415 11.49 22.20 -28.03
CA ARG A 415 12.91 22.05 -27.71
C ARG A 415 13.04 21.85 -26.19
N GLY A 416 13.39 20.65 -25.75
CA GLY A 416 13.72 20.38 -24.35
C GLY A 416 13.81 18.89 -24.13
N ILE A 417 14.96 18.45 -23.59
CA ILE A 417 15.26 17.14 -22.98
C ILE A 417 14.45 15.95 -23.54
N HIS A 418 15.10 15.06 -24.29
CA HIS A 418 14.48 13.79 -24.70
C HIS A 418 13.74 13.16 -23.49
N PRO A 419 12.41 12.98 -23.56
CA PRO A 419 11.62 12.54 -22.41
C PRO A 419 12.15 11.25 -21.76
N ASP A 420 12.78 10.41 -22.58
CA ASP A 420 13.50 9.19 -22.19
C ASP A 420 14.64 9.43 -21.18
N LEU A 421 15.42 10.51 -21.29
CA LEU A 421 16.53 10.78 -20.37
C LEU A 421 16.06 11.22 -18.98
N ALA A 422 15.03 12.07 -18.91
CA ALA A 422 14.46 12.52 -17.64
C ALA A 422 13.76 11.35 -16.91
N GLN A 423 12.97 10.56 -17.64
CA GLN A 423 12.32 9.35 -17.14
C GLN A 423 13.34 8.35 -16.60
N ARG A 424 14.44 8.09 -17.33
CA ARG A 424 15.51 7.18 -16.88
C ARG A 424 16.25 7.69 -15.65
N ALA A 425 16.70 8.94 -15.64
CA ALA A 425 17.45 9.50 -14.52
C ALA A 425 16.64 9.44 -13.21
N GLU A 426 15.34 9.62 -13.33
CA GLU A 426 14.45 9.69 -12.19
C GLU A 426 13.96 8.32 -11.73
N LEU A 427 13.75 7.39 -12.65
CA LEU A 427 13.63 6.00 -12.29
C LEU A 427 14.89 5.49 -11.57
N SER A 428 16.08 5.86 -12.06
CA SER A 428 17.35 5.58 -11.37
C SER A 428 17.39 6.19 -9.97
N ARG A 429 16.82 7.39 -9.77
CA ARG A 429 16.68 7.98 -8.43
C ARG A 429 15.79 7.11 -7.54
N HIS A 430 14.63 6.67 -8.02
CA HIS A 430 13.72 5.82 -7.25
C HIS A 430 14.34 4.47 -6.89
N ILE A 431 15.02 3.83 -7.84
CA ILE A 431 15.83 2.62 -7.62
C ILE A 431 16.90 2.88 -6.54
N GLY A 432 17.63 3.99 -6.63
CA GLY A 432 18.65 4.38 -5.64
C GLY A 432 18.09 4.61 -4.23
N ILE A 433 16.83 5.05 -4.09
CA ILE A 433 16.16 5.14 -2.78
C ILE A 433 15.95 3.76 -2.19
N ILE A 434 15.44 2.82 -2.99
CA ILE A 434 15.21 1.44 -2.55
C ILE A 434 16.54 0.80 -2.14
N GLU A 435 17.60 0.98 -2.94
CA GLU A 435 18.94 0.48 -2.62
C GLU A 435 19.49 1.06 -1.32
N LYS A 436 19.37 2.38 -1.12
CA LYS A 436 19.77 3.01 0.14
C LYS A 436 18.97 2.48 1.33
N ARG A 437 17.70 2.13 1.13
CA ARG A 437 16.90 1.47 2.18
C ARG A 437 17.32 0.04 2.42
N VAL A 438 17.77 -0.69 1.40
CA VAL A 438 18.39 -2.00 1.59
C VAL A 438 19.62 -1.87 2.50
N ASP A 439 20.43 -0.82 2.33
CA ASP A 439 21.59 -0.58 3.22
C ASP A 439 21.17 -0.27 4.67
N ILE A 440 20.11 0.52 4.86
CA ILE A 440 19.57 0.86 6.20
C ILE A 440 18.89 -0.35 6.84
N ALA A 441 18.03 -1.04 6.09
CA ALA A 441 17.27 -2.20 6.55
C ALA A 441 18.19 -3.39 6.83
N GLY A 442 19.37 -3.46 6.22
CA GLY A 442 20.42 -4.42 6.57
C GLY A 442 20.88 -4.35 8.02
N GLY A 443 20.58 -3.26 8.73
CA GLY A 443 20.63 -3.18 10.18
C GLY A 443 19.40 -3.78 10.87
N LEU A 444 18.86 -4.90 10.37
CA LEU A 444 17.72 -5.60 10.97
C LEU A 444 17.90 -5.70 12.48
N THR A 445 16.83 -5.44 13.22
CA THR A 445 16.82 -5.54 14.68
C THR A 445 17.37 -6.91 15.05
N PRO A 446 18.59 -6.99 15.64
CA PRO A 446 19.13 -8.27 16.02
C PRO A 446 18.15 -8.89 17.00
N LEU A 447 17.85 -10.17 16.76
CA LEU A 447 17.05 -11.00 17.66
C LEU A 447 17.44 -10.68 19.10
N ARG A 448 16.46 -10.23 19.87
CA ARG A 448 16.69 -9.83 21.26
C ARG A 448 16.99 -11.09 22.05
N ILE A 449 18.27 -11.32 22.34
CA ILE A 449 18.70 -12.49 23.12
C ILE A 449 18.59 -12.13 24.60
N PRO A 450 17.76 -12.84 25.38
CA PRO A 450 17.69 -12.55 26.79
C PRO A 450 19.01 -12.81 27.50
N THR A 451 19.34 -11.92 28.43
CA THR A 451 20.61 -11.92 29.13
C THR A 451 20.72 -13.04 30.17
N ASP A 452 19.62 -13.75 30.44
CA ASP A 452 19.51 -14.90 31.33
C ASP A 452 19.73 -16.25 30.64
N LEU A 453 19.84 -16.29 29.30
CA LEU A 453 20.16 -17.50 28.56
C LEU A 453 21.56 -18.04 28.93
N PRO A 454 21.71 -19.36 29.21
CA PRO A 454 23.03 -19.96 29.39
C PRO A 454 23.94 -19.70 28.18
N VAL A 455 25.25 -19.57 28.44
CA VAL A 455 26.24 -19.23 27.39
C VAL A 455 26.18 -20.16 26.17
N PRO A 456 26.04 -21.50 26.32
CA PRO A 456 25.93 -22.39 25.16
C PRO A 456 24.68 -22.10 24.32
N SER A 457 23.53 -21.86 24.95
CA SER A 457 22.26 -21.52 24.30
C SER A 457 22.37 -20.20 23.55
N ARG A 458 22.95 -19.19 24.22
CA ARG A 458 23.22 -17.88 23.63
C ARG A 458 24.06 -18.00 22.36
N ALA A 459 25.11 -18.82 22.37
CA ALA A 459 25.95 -19.03 21.20
C ALA A 459 25.20 -19.67 20.01
N VAL A 460 24.24 -20.57 20.25
CA VAL A 460 23.38 -21.12 19.17
C VAL A 460 22.52 -20.01 18.58
N ILE A 461 21.87 -19.23 19.45
CA ILE A 461 20.98 -18.15 19.03
C ILE A 461 21.77 -17.06 18.29
N ASP A 462 22.93 -16.62 18.80
CA ASP A 462 23.81 -15.66 18.13
C ASP A 462 24.19 -16.09 16.70
N ARG A 463 24.53 -17.37 16.50
CA ARG A 463 24.87 -17.90 15.16
C ARG A 463 23.67 -17.87 14.22
N LEU A 464 22.50 -18.32 14.69
CA LEU A 464 21.27 -18.27 13.90
C LEU A 464 20.88 -16.84 13.55
N ASN A 465 21.01 -15.91 14.49
CA ASN A 465 20.72 -14.49 14.30
C ASN A 465 21.62 -13.88 13.23
N SER A 466 22.92 -14.14 13.33
CA SER A 466 23.91 -13.63 12.38
C SER A 466 23.64 -14.14 10.96
N ARG A 467 23.30 -15.42 10.81
CA ARG A 467 22.95 -16.01 9.51
C ARG A 467 21.63 -15.46 8.98
N ARG A 468 20.61 -15.34 9.82
CA ARG A 468 19.32 -14.77 9.43
C ARG A 468 19.44 -13.33 8.97
N ALA A 469 20.24 -12.51 9.66
CA ALA A 469 20.52 -11.14 9.24
C ALA A 469 21.18 -11.12 7.84
N ALA A 470 22.16 -11.99 7.59
CA ALA A 470 22.79 -12.12 6.27
C ALA A 470 21.80 -12.60 5.18
N THR A 471 20.99 -13.61 5.48
CA THR A 471 19.94 -14.14 4.60
C THR A 471 18.91 -13.07 4.24
N ALA A 472 18.47 -12.29 5.22
CA ALA A 472 17.53 -11.21 4.98
C ALA A 472 18.18 -10.05 4.20
N GLN A 473 19.43 -9.69 4.48
CA GLN A 473 20.15 -8.73 3.63
C GLN A 473 20.23 -9.21 2.18
N ALA A 474 20.57 -10.49 1.96
CA ALA A 474 20.59 -11.08 0.63
C ALA A 474 19.21 -11.01 -0.05
N PHE A 475 18.12 -11.22 0.71
CA PHE A 475 16.75 -11.07 0.19
C PHE A 475 16.47 -9.65 -0.28
N HIS A 476 16.81 -8.67 0.56
CA HIS A 476 16.65 -7.25 0.27
C HIS A 476 17.41 -6.87 -1.01
N THR A 477 18.67 -7.28 -1.15
CA THR A 477 19.48 -7.04 -2.35
C THR A 477 18.88 -7.70 -3.58
N GLN A 478 18.54 -9.00 -3.53
CA GLN A 478 17.96 -9.71 -4.67
C GLN A 478 16.61 -9.10 -5.12
N THR A 479 15.79 -8.67 -4.17
CA THR A 479 14.52 -7.99 -4.47
C THR A 479 14.76 -6.62 -5.11
N ALA A 480 15.72 -5.84 -4.61
CA ALA A 480 16.10 -4.56 -5.21
C ALA A 480 16.64 -4.72 -6.64
N ASP A 481 17.47 -5.73 -6.90
CA ASP A 481 17.97 -6.03 -8.24
C ASP A 481 16.85 -6.49 -9.19
N ALA A 482 15.93 -7.33 -8.70
CA ALA A 482 14.76 -7.76 -9.47
C ALA A 482 13.85 -6.56 -9.81
N TYR A 483 13.65 -5.64 -8.86
CA TYR A 483 12.90 -4.41 -9.06
C TYR A 483 13.58 -3.49 -10.06
N ARG A 484 14.90 -3.27 -9.94
CA ARG A 484 15.69 -2.49 -10.89
C ARG A 484 15.49 -3.03 -12.31
N LYS A 485 15.68 -4.33 -12.51
CA LYS A 485 15.51 -4.99 -13.82
C LYS A 485 14.09 -4.84 -14.37
N ALA A 486 13.09 -5.00 -13.51
CA ALA A 486 11.69 -4.81 -13.86
C ALA A 486 11.45 -3.39 -14.39
N MET A 487 11.90 -2.39 -13.65
CA MET A 487 11.69 -0.99 -14.00
C MET A 487 12.50 -0.55 -15.23
N GLU A 488 13.74 -0.99 -15.38
CA GLU A 488 14.56 -0.74 -16.58
C GLU A 488 13.88 -1.27 -17.85
N THR A 489 13.22 -2.43 -17.75
CA THR A 489 12.47 -3.03 -18.86
C THR A 489 11.30 -2.14 -19.29
N LEU A 490 10.55 -1.57 -18.34
CA LEU A 490 9.41 -0.69 -18.62
C LEU A 490 9.83 0.67 -19.16
N ALA A 491 10.92 1.25 -18.65
CA ALA A 491 11.39 2.57 -19.08
C ALA A 491 11.83 2.64 -20.55
N MET A 492 12.16 1.50 -21.16
CA MET A 492 12.60 1.43 -22.57
C MET A 492 11.44 1.45 -23.58
N MET A 493 10.19 1.50 -23.12
CA MET A 493 9.03 1.42 -24.02
C MET A 493 8.76 2.75 -24.72
N PRO A 494 8.48 2.74 -26.05
CA PRO A 494 8.18 3.96 -26.79
C PRO A 494 6.82 4.52 -26.38
N PRO A 495 6.57 5.85 -26.45
CA PRO A 495 5.27 6.44 -26.13
C PRO A 495 4.09 5.79 -26.88
N ALA A 496 4.31 5.35 -28.12
CA ALA A 496 3.31 4.66 -28.92
C ALA A 496 2.76 3.37 -28.27
N SER A 497 3.54 2.74 -27.39
CA SER A 497 3.12 1.52 -26.67
C SER A 497 1.93 1.72 -25.72
N ARG A 498 1.63 2.97 -25.37
CA ARG A 498 0.47 3.30 -24.53
C ARG A 498 -0.86 3.13 -25.28
N HIS A 499 -0.82 3.14 -26.62
CA HIS A 499 -2.03 3.21 -27.46
C HIS A 499 -2.42 1.89 -28.13
N ASP A 500 -1.55 0.87 -28.04
CA ASP A 500 -1.77 -0.44 -28.66
C ASP A 500 -1.85 -1.56 -27.61
N GLY A 501 -1.94 -1.20 -26.33
CA GLY A 501 -1.96 -2.12 -25.20
C GLY A 501 -0.64 -2.86 -24.97
N THR A 502 0.42 -2.56 -25.72
CA THR A 502 1.72 -3.24 -25.54
C THR A 502 2.38 -2.83 -24.23
N TYR A 503 2.23 -1.58 -23.78
CA TYR A 503 2.70 -1.12 -22.48
C TYR A 503 2.09 -1.94 -21.35
N GLU A 504 0.77 -2.14 -21.35
CA GLU A 504 0.07 -2.90 -20.32
C GLU A 504 0.42 -4.39 -20.34
N THR A 505 0.64 -4.93 -21.53
CA THR A 505 1.13 -6.30 -21.68
C THR A 505 2.52 -6.44 -21.10
N ALA A 506 3.42 -5.48 -21.35
CA ALA A 506 4.74 -5.48 -20.78
C ALA A 506 4.71 -5.25 -19.26
N LEU A 507 3.81 -4.41 -18.76
CA LEU A 507 3.56 -4.18 -17.33
C LEU A 507 3.14 -5.47 -16.63
N ARG A 508 2.14 -6.18 -17.16
CA ARG A 508 1.72 -7.50 -16.64
C ARG A 508 2.87 -8.51 -16.64
N ASN A 509 3.59 -8.63 -17.76
CA ASN A 509 4.74 -9.54 -17.86
C ASN A 509 5.85 -9.17 -16.87
N THR A 510 6.07 -7.88 -16.64
CA THR A 510 7.07 -7.36 -15.70
C THR A 510 6.69 -7.65 -14.25
N ARG A 511 5.42 -7.41 -13.88
CA ARG A 511 4.86 -7.82 -12.59
C ARG A 511 5.05 -9.32 -12.38
N ASP A 512 4.78 -10.11 -13.41
CA ASP A 512 4.90 -11.56 -13.33
C ASP A 512 6.32 -12.06 -13.13
N ALA A 513 7.26 -11.49 -13.88
CA ALA A 513 8.67 -11.79 -13.73
C ALA A 513 9.21 -11.35 -12.37
N PHE A 514 8.86 -10.15 -11.92
CA PHE A 514 9.29 -9.62 -10.62
C PHE A 514 8.79 -10.49 -9.47
N ALA A 515 7.48 -10.76 -9.43
CA ALA A 515 6.87 -11.61 -8.41
C ALA A 515 7.49 -13.01 -8.36
N THR A 516 7.69 -13.65 -9.52
CA THR A 516 8.33 -14.97 -9.61
C THR A 516 9.75 -14.92 -9.06
N SER A 517 10.51 -13.86 -9.39
CA SER A 517 11.86 -13.65 -8.87
C SER A 517 11.87 -13.51 -7.35
N VAL A 518 10.96 -12.70 -6.79
CA VAL A 518 10.87 -12.47 -5.33
C VAL A 518 10.44 -13.73 -4.59
N ILE A 519 9.42 -14.44 -5.09
CA ILE A 519 8.94 -15.70 -4.50
C ILE A 519 10.06 -16.75 -4.49
N ASN A 520 10.76 -16.94 -5.61
CA ASN A 520 11.86 -17.92 -5.69
C ASN A 520 13.04 -17.55 -4.80
N ALA A 521 13.42 -16.26 -4.76
CA ALA A 521 14.43 -15.77 -3.83
C ALA A 521 14.04 -16.07 -2.38
N ARG A 522 12.78 -15.83 -2.02
CA ARG A 522 12.27 -16.08 -0.67
C ARG A 522 12.23 -17.56 -0.32
N LEU A 523 11.78 -18.42 -1.24
CA LEU A 523 11.77 -19.88 -1.08
C LEU A 523 13.18 -20.41 -0.82
N HIS A 524 14.16 -20.01 -1.63
CA HIS A 524 15.55 -20.41 -1.45
C HIS A 524 16.08 -20.06 -0.04
N LEU A 525 15.76 -18.86 0.44
CA LEU A 525 16.21 -18.39 1.75
C LEU A 525 15.51 -19.11 2.91
N LEU A 526 14.23 -19.48 2.77
CA LEU A 526 13.52 -20.29 3.76
C LEU A 526 14.09 -21.72 3.84
N GLN A 527 14.46 -22.29 2.70
CA GLN A 527 15.11 -23.60 2.63
C GLN A 527 16.50 -23.57 3.28
N GLU A 528 17.27 -22.51 3.02
CA GLU A 528 18.56 -22.29 3.69
C GLU A 528 18.37 -22.15 5.21
N ALA A 529 17.44 -21.29 5.66
CA ALA A 529 17.16 -21.09 7.08
C ALA A 529 16.69 -22.39 7.76
N SER A 530 15.87 -23.21 7.09
CA SER A 530 15.42 -24.51 7.59
C SER A 530 16.58 -25.49 7.75
N SER A 531 17.49 -25.55 6.78
CA SER A 531 18.72 -26.36 6.86
C SER A 531 19.61 -25.92 8.02
N GLN A 532 19.76 -24.62 8.24
CA GLN A 532 20.54 -24.08 9.35
C GLN A 532 19.93 -24.41 10.72
N VAL A 533 18.61 -24.27 10.86
CA VAL A 533 17.88 -24.66 12.09
C VAL A 533 18.04 -26.17 12.35
N ALA A 534 17.92 -27.01 11.32
CA ALA A 534 18.13 -28.45 11.45
C ALA A 534 19.56 -28.80 11.90
N ALA A 535 20.57 -28.10 11.38
CA ALA A 535 21.98 -28.30 11.76
C ALA A 535 22.25 -27.92 13.22
N GLU A 536 21.73 -26.78 13.70
CA GLU A 536 21.86 -26.37 15.10
C GLU A 536 21.07 -27.31 16.04
N ARG A 537 19.88 -27.76 15.60
CA ARG A 537 19.07 -28.73 16.32
C ARG A 537 19.79 -30.05 16.54
N ALA A 538 20.59 -30.51 15.57
CA ALA A 538 21.38 -31.73 15.69
C ALA A 538 22.55 -31.61 16.69
N GLN A 539 22.97 -30.38 17.03
CA GLN A 539 24.13 -30.11 17.88
C GLN A 539 23.75 -29.73 19.32
N THR A 540 22.51 -29.27 19.54
CA THR A 540 22.03 -28.88 20.88
C THR A 540 21.27 -30.02 21.57
N HIS A 541 21.43 -30.13 22.88
CA HIS A 541 20.69 -31.06 23.74
C HIS A 541 19.81 -30.34 24.76
N GLU A 542 19.79 -29.00 24.72
CA GLU A 542 19.02 -28.21 25.66
C GLU A 542 17.55 -28.17 25.27
N LYS A 543 16.68 -28.64 26.17
CA LYS A 543 15.25 -28.79 25.90
C LYS A 543 14.56 -27.50 25.45
N GLN A 544 14.90 -26.37 26.06
CA GLN A 544 14.32 -25.06 25.72
C GLN A 544 14.76 -24.61 24.32
N VAL A 545 16.04 -24.75 23.99
CA VAL A 545 16.57 -24.44 22.66
C VAL A 545 15.95 -25.36 21.61
N MET A 546 15.84 -26.66 21.88
CA MET A 546 15.19 -27.60 20.95
C MET A 546 13.73 -27.21 20.66
N ALA A 547 12.95 -26.84 21.67
CA ALA A 547 11.55 -26.42 21.49
C ALA A 547 11.44 -25.17 20.60
N TYR A 548 12.33 -24.19 20.78
CA TYR A 548 12.41 -23.02 19.91
C TYR A 548 12.82 -23.36 18.47
N LEU A 549 13.80 -24.24 18.29
CA LEU A 549 14.23 -24.67 16.96
C LEU A 549 13.12 -25.46 16.24
N ASP A 550 12.39 -26.31 16.95
CA ASP A 550 11.22 -27.02 16.43
C ASP A 550 10.13 -26.02 15.99
N HIS A 551 9.90 -24.97 16.77
CA HIS A 551 8.98 -23.89 16.41
C HIS A 551 9.39 -23.17 15.13
N LEU A 552 10.66 -22.73 15.03
CA LEU A 552 11.19 -22.06 13.84
C LEU A 552 11.08 -22.96 12.60
N CYS A 553 11.43 -24.23 12.73
CA CYS A 553 11.30 -25.21 11.65
C CYS A 553 9.86 -25.29 11.16
N ALA A 554 8.89 -25.45 12.07
CA ALA A 554 7.48 -25.48 11.71
C ALA A 554 7.00 -24.17 11.04
N LYS A 555 7.50 -23.00 11.49
CA LYS A 555 7.20 -21.70 10.88
C LYS A 555 7.72 -21.61 9.45
N TYR A 556 8.96 -22.04 9.19
CA TYR A 556 9.54 -22.00 7.85
C TYR A 556 8.86 -22.97 6.88
N VAL A 557 8.53 -24.18 7.33
CA VAL A 557 7.79 -25.15 6.49
C VAL A 557 6.42 -24.59 6.10
N ARG A 558 5.68 -23.96 7.03
CA ARG A 558 4.40 -23.32 6.69
C ARG A 558 4.58 -22.19 5.67
N ALA A 559 5.60 -21.36 5.85
CA ALA A 559 5.89 -20.28 4.91
C ALA A 559 6.27 -20.79 3.52
N GLU A 560 7.03 -21.88 3.43
CA GLU A 560 7.38 -22.54 2.16
C GLU A 560 6.15 -23.11 1.45
N VAL A 561 5.27 -23.81 2.18
CA VAL A 561 4.01 -24.33 1.61
C VAL A 561 3.15 -23.18 1.08
N GLU A 562 3.03 -22.09 1.83
CA GLU A 562 2.24 -20.94 1.42
C GLU A 562 2.82 -20.23 0.18
N LEU A 563 4.14 -20.06 0.11
CA LEU A 563 4.81 -19.50 -1.07
C LEU A 563 4.64 -20.37 -2.31
N ASN A 564 4.76 -21.69 -2.17
CA ASN A 564 4.50 -22.62 -3.28
C ASN A 564 3.03 -22.54 -3.72
N ARG A 565 2.09 -22.46 -2.77
CA ARG A 565 0.66 -22.26 -3.08
C ARG A 565 0.42 -20.96 -3.84
N ILE A 566 1.06 -19.86 -3.43
CA ILE A 566 0.97 -18.57 -4.11
C ILE A 566 1.55 -18.67 -5.53
N LEU A 567 2.68 -19.35 -5.70
CA LEU A 567 3.32 -19.55 -7.01
C LEU A 567 2.43 -20.37 -7.95
N GLU A 568 1.81 -21.44 -7.45
CA GLU A 568 0.94 -22.35 -8.21
C GLU A 568 -0.43 -21.74 -8.56
N SER A 569 -0.99 -20.92 -7.66
CA SER A 569 -2.32 -20.30 -7.85
C SER A 569 -2.26 -18.95 -8.57
N ARG A 570 -1.08 -18.54 -9.03
CA ARG A 570 -0.87 -17.19 -9.54
C ARG A 570 -1.56 -16.98 -10.89
N VAL A 571 -2.43 -15.98 -10.93
CA VAL A 571 -3.00 -15.46 -12.18
C VAL A 571 -2.00 -14.47 -12.79
N PRO A 572 -1.78 -14.48 -14.11
CA PRO A 572 -0.95 -13.47 -14.78
C PRO A 572 -1.38 -12.05 -14.42
N GLY A 573 -0.41 -11.19 -14.10
CA GLY A 573 -0.63 -9.82 -13.65
C GLY A 573 -1.14 -9.69 -12.21
N ALA A 574 -1.30 -10.79 -11.45
CA ALA A 574 -1.72 -10.73 -10.06
C ALA A 574 -0.70 -9.98 -9.19
N ARG A 575 -1.25 -9.20 -8.25
CA ARG A 575 -0.49 -8.48 -7.22
C ARG A 575 0.44 -9.42 -6.46
N ILE A 576 1.56 -8.87 -6.03
CA ILE A 576 2.46 -9.55 -5.11
C ILE A 576 1.87 -9.38 -3.71
N PRO A 577 1.59 -10.46 -2.99
CA PRO A 577 1.20 -10.35 -1.59
C PRO A 577 2.30 -9.61 -0.84
N ALA A 578 1.92 -8.53 -0.17
CA ALA A 578 2.86 -7.58 0.38
C ALA A 578 3.80 -8.15 1.44
N ASP A 579 3.32 -9.17 2.16
CA ASP A 579 4.05 -9.97 3.13
C ASP A 579 5.22 -10.74 2.51
N LEU A 580 5.28 -10.83 1.17
CA LEU A 580 6.42 -11.39 0.46
C LEU A 580 7.51 -10.38 0.16
N LEU A 581 7.24 -9.08 0.21
CA LEU A 581 8.25 -8.06 -0.06
C LEU A 581 9.00 -7.69 1.22
N PRO A 582 10.33 -7.48 1.15
CA PRO A 582 11.10 -7.02 2.30
C PRO A 582 10.67 -5.62 2.74
N LYS A 583 10.84 -5.31 4.04
CA LYS A 583 10.45 -4.00 4.62
C LYS A 583 11.07 -2.79 3.92
N SER A 584 12.16 -2.95 3.17
CA SER A 584 12.75 -1.86 2.36
C SER A 584 11.85 -1.38 1.21
N PHE A 585 10.84 -2.17 0.84
CA PHE A 585 9.82 -1.83 -0.15
C PHE A 585 8.54 -1.24 0.47
N TRP A 586 8.49 -1.13 1.80
CA TRP A 586 7.27 -0.70 2.48
C TRP A 586 7.15 0.82 2.49
N GLU A 587 8.23 1.58 2.70
CA GLU A 587 8.18 3.05 2.65
C GLU A 587 8.44 3.56 1.21
N THR A 588 7.94 4.74 0.82
CA THR A 588 8.04 5.25 -0.56
C THR A 588 8.68 6.64 -0.74
N THR A 589 9.00 7.42 0.32
CA THR A 589 9.80 8.67 0.19
C THR A 589 11.05 8.74 1.06
N THR A 590 12.18 9.40 0.74
CA THR A 590 12.64 10.66 0.10
C THR A 590 12.54 11.99 0.82
N GLU A 591 11.43 12.36 1.46
CA GLU A 591 11.39 13.65 2.16
C GLU A 591 12.35 13.68 3.37
N SER A 592 12.65 12.53 3.97
CA SER A 592 13.69 12.38 4.99
C SER A 592 15.13 12.39 4.43
N LEU A 593 15.32 12.16 3.13
CA LEU A 593 16.63 12.14 2.48
C LEU A 593 17.05 13.47 1.84
N GLU A 594 16.12 14.39 1.58
CA GLU A 594 16.47 15.78 1.24
C GLU A 594 17.20 16.49 2.40
N ILE A 595 17.06 15.99 3.63
CA ILE A 595 17.84 16.45 4.80
C ILE A 595 19.30 15.95 4.73
N VAL A 596 19.61 14.95 3.89
CA VAL A 596 20.95 14.38 3.70
C VAL A 596 21.56 14.83 2.37
N GLY A 597 21.67 16.15 2.18
CA GLY A 597 22.81 16.79 1.50
C GLY A 597 23.08 16.48 0.01
N LEU A 598 22.12 16.01 -0.78
CA LEU A 598 22.29 15.98 -2.23
C LEU A 598 22.14 17.40 -2.81
N PRO A 599 23.17 17.97 -3.46
CA PRO A 599 23.09 19.32 -3.99
C PRO A 599 22.07 19.36 -5.14
N ARG A 600 21.04 20.19 -4.99
CA ARG A 600 20.17 20.59 -6.10
C ARG A 600 21.06 21.25 -7.16
N ARG A 601 21.33 20.55 -8.27
CA ARG A 601 21.83 21.22 -9.48
C ARG A 601 20.62 21.86 -10.15
N ILE A 602 20.63 23.19 -10.15
CA ILE A 602 19.73 24.06 -10.90
C ILE A 602 20.03 23.91 -12.39
#